data_AF-A0A7D9LIN3-F1
#
_entry.id   AF-A0A7D9LIN3-F1
#
_cell.length_a   1.000
_cell.length_b   1.000
_cell.length_c   1.000
_cell.angle_alpha   90.00
_cell.angle_beta   90.00
_cell.angle_gamma   90.00
#
_symmetry.space_group_name_H-M   'P 1'
#
loop_
_entity.id
_entity.type
_entity.pdbx_description
1 polymer ?
#
loop_
_entity_poly.entity_id
_entity_poly.type
_entity_poly.pdbx_seq_one_letter_code
_entity_poly.pdbx_strand_id
1 'polypeptide(L)'
;YHMDSTKLLRVNEEKDLGVIITENLSWESHLTCICAKANKLLGLLKRTCISIIDSSVRKTLYLTLVRSKLSYATEVWSPASSLLKQKAEKIQRRATRWILRVKAGELSYKERLQQLDMLPLAYDRE
;
A
#
# COMPACT_ATOMS: atom_id res chain seq x y z
N TYR A 1 -15.67 28.00 15.20
CA TYR A 1 -14.72 28.64 14.27
C TYR A 1 -15.47 29.11 13.05
N HIS A 2 -15.20 30.32 12.57
CA HIS A 2 -15.76 30.86 11.33
C HIS A 2 -14.58 31.21 10.40
N MET A 3 -14.70 30.88 9.11
CA MET A 3 -13.76 31.28 8.05
C MET A 3 -14.56 32.06 7.02
N ASP A 4 -14.19 33.30 6.71
CA ASP A 4 -14.93 34.19 5.79
C ASP A 4 -16.46 34.14 5.99
N SER A 5 -16.91 34.30 7.24
CA SER A 5 -18.34 34.29 7.64
C SER A 5 -19.05 32.94 7.58
N THR A 6 -18.38 31.87 7.14
CA THR A 6 -18.93 30.50 7.15
C THR A 6 -18.55 29.77 8.44
N LYS A 7 -19.54 29.18 9.12
CA LYS A 7 -19.31 28.40 10.34
C LYS A 7 -18.72 27.04 9.97
N LEU A 8 -17.48 26.80 10.37
CA LEU A 8 -16.83 25.52 10.16
C LEU A 8 -17.44 24.47 11.09
N LEU A 9 -17.88 23.37 10.49
CA LEU A 9 -18.35 22.21 11.23
C LEU A 9 -17.15 21.46 11.81
N ARG A 10 -17.29 21.00 13.06
CA ARG A 10 -16.34 20.08 13.65
C ARG A 10 -16.62 18.69 13.07
N VAL A 11 -15.62 18.12 12.42
CA VAL A 11 -15.65 16.76 11.86
C VAL A 11 -14.65 15.89 12.62
N ASN A 12 -14.94 14.59 12.71
CA ASN A 12 -14.08 13.63 13.41
C ASN A 12 -13.03 13.03 12.47
N GLU A 13 -13.26 13.12 11.16
CA GLU A 13 -12.37 12.65 10.10
C GLU A 13 -12.48 13.61 8.91
N GLU A 14 -11.34 14.08 8.40
CA GLU A 14 -11.25 14.96 7.24
C GLU A 14 -10.20 14.42 6.27
N LYS A 15 -10.45 14.57 4.97
CA LYS A 15 -9.53 14.07 3.95
C LYS A 15 -8.88 15.23 3.23
N ASP A 16 -7.59 15.42 3.48
CA ASP A 16 -6.80 16.46 2.83
C ASP A 16 -5.63 15.86 2.02
N LEU A 17 -5.47 16.32 0.78
CA LEU A 17 -4.45 15.85 -0.18
C LEU A 17 -4.32 14.31 -0.29
N GLY A 18 -5.42 13.58 -0.08
CA GLY A 18 -5.43 12.12 -0.11
C GLY A 18 -5.04 11.42 1.19
N VAL A 19 -4.65 12.17 2.21
CA VAL A 19 -4.43 11.73 3.59
C VAL A 19 -5.73 11.89 4.37
N ILE A 20 -6.02 10.92 5.23
CA ILE A 20 -7.20 10.97 6.10
C ILE A 20 -6.70 11.28 7.51
N ILE A 21 -7.17 12.39 8.07
CA ILE A 21 -6.77 12.90 9.38
C ILE A 21 -7.97 12.75 10.30
N THR A 22 -7.80 12.01 11.39
CA THR A 22 -8.83 11.84 12.41
C THR A 22 -8.56 12.76 13.61
N GLU A 23 -9.59 13.03 14.41
CA GLU A 23 -9.49 13.89 15.60
C GLU A 23 -8.46 13.42 16.65
N ASN A 24 -8.21 12.11 16.70
CA ASN A 24 -7.23 11.48 17.60
C ASN A 24 -5.89 11.18 16.91
N LEU A 25 -5.68 11.68 15.69
CA LEU A 25 -4.49 11.43 14.86
C LEU A 25 -4.18 9.93 14.69
N SER A 26 -5.23 9.10 14.62
CA SER A 26 -5.13 7.68 14.36
C SER A 26 -5.01 7.43 12.86
N TRP A 27 -3.96 6.72 12.47
CA TRP A 27 -3.71 6.37 11.07
C TRP A 27 -4.39 5.06 10.63
N GLU A 28 -5.20 4.44 11.50
CA GLU A 28 -5.81 3.15 11.19
C GLU A 28 -6.85 3.25 10.07
N SER A 29 -7.74 4.26 10.10
CA SER A 29 -8.74 4.45 9.05
C SER A 29 -8.06 4.76 7.70
N HIS A 30 -7.08 5.66 7.73
CA HIS A 30 -6.27 6.03 6.59
C HIS A 30 -5.59 4.81 5.95
N LEU A 31 -4.85 4.02 6.73
CA LEU A 31 -4.12 2.89 6.20
C LEU A 31 -5.05 1.77 5.73
N THR A 32 -6.18 1.56 6.40
CA THR A 32 -7.19 0.60 5.95
C THR A 32 -7.73 0.99 4.57
N CYS A 33 -8.00 2.27 4.36
CA CYS A 33 -8.43 2.82 3.07
C CYS A 33 -7.36 2.64 1.97
N ILE A 34 -6.10 2.99 2.25
CA ILE A 34 -4.99 2.81 1.30
C ILE A 34 -4.78 1.32 0.99
N CYS A 35 -4.73 0.46 2.01
CA CYS A 35 -4.56 -0.97 1.83
C CYS A 35 -5.70 -1.58 1.01
N ALA A 36 -6.94 -1.16 1.22
CA ALA A 36 -8.08 -1.59 0.42
C ALA A 36 -7.93 -1.19 -1.05
N LYS A 37 -7.54 0.05 -1.33
CA LYS A 37 -7.28 0.54 -2.70
C LYS A 37 -6.15 -0.22 -3.38
N ALA A 38 -5.03 -0.42 -2.69
CA ALA A 38 -3.88 -1.18 -3.20
C ALA A 38 -4.26 -2.65 -3.47
N ASN A 39 -5.08 -3.28 -2.62
CA ASN A 39 -5.60 -4.62 -2.86
C ASN A 39 -6.52 -4.70 -4.08
N LYS A 40 -7.40 -3.72 -4.26
CA LYS A 40 -8.29 -3.64 -5.42
C LYS A 40 -7.48 -3.51 -6.72
N LEU A 41 -6.45 -2.67 -6.72
CA LEU A 41 -5.52 -2.53 -7.85
C LEU A 41 -4.74 -3.82 -8.13
N LEU A 42 -4.19 -4.46 -7.08
CA LEU A 42 -3.51 -5.74 -7.25
C LEU A 42 -4.47 -6.82 -7.80
N GLY A 43 -5.72 -6.84 -7.33
CA GLY A 43 -6.75 -7.75 -7.84
C GLY A 43 -7.13 -7.46 -9.29
N LEU A 44 -7.16 -6.19 -9.69
CA LEU A 44 -7.36 -5.78 -11.08
C LEU A 44 -6.21 -6.28 -11.97
N LEU A 45 -4.95 -5.98 -11.60
CA LEU A 45 -3.76 -6.44 -12.32
C LEU A 45 -3.73 -7.96 -12.46
N LYS A 46 -4.10 -8.68 -11.39
CA LYS A 46 -4.20 -10.14 -11.40
C LYS A 46 -5.19 -10.69 -12.41
N ARG A 47 -6.23 -9.94 -12.79
CA ARG A 47 -7.24 -10.37 -13.76
C ARG A 47 -6.93 -9.88 -15.17
N THR A 48 -6.48 -8.63 -15.32
CA THR A 48 -6.24 -8.01 -16.62
C THR A 48 -4.90 -8.41 -17.22
N CYS A 49 -3.88 -8.61 -16.39
CA CYS A 49 -2.52 -8.90 -16.83
C CYS A 49 -2.16 -10.38 -16.71
N ILE A 50 -3.14 -11.28 -16.84
CA ILE A 50 -2.93 -12.74 -16.84
C ILE A 50 -2.03 -13.17 -18.01
N SER A 51 -2.20 -12.57 -19.17
CA SER A 51 -1.45 -12.92 -20.39
C SER A 51 0.02 -12.53 -20.34
N ILE A 52 0.39 -11.54 -19.52
CA ILE A 52 1.78 -11.09 -19.38
C ILE A 52 2.57 -12.21 -18.71
N ILE A 53 3.53 -12.82 -19.41
CA ILE A 53 4.41 -13.91 -18.91
C ILE A 53 5.65 -13.36 -18.20
N ASP A 54 6.18 -12.23 -18.68
CA ASP A 54 7.39 -11.64 -18.15
C ASP A 54 7.20 -11.11 -16.71
N SER A 55 8.06 -11.57 -15.81
CA SER A 55 8.10 -11.14 -14.41
C SER A 55 8.57 -9.69 -14.28
N SER A 56 9.41 -9.21 -15.20
CA SER A 56 9.92 -7.82 -15.19
C SER A 56 8.77 -6.82 -15.40
N VAL A 57 7.92 -7.07 -16.39
CA VAL A 57 6.74 -6.24 -16.69
C VAL A 57 5.75 -6.26 -15.54
N ARG A 58 5.48 -7.44 -14.94
CA ARG A 58 4.62 -7.53 -13.74
C ARG A 58 5.20 -6.79 -12.54
N LYS A 59 6.53 -6.84 -12.34
CA LYS A 59 7.23 -6.07 -11.31
C LYS A 59 7.02 -4.57 -11.55
N THR A 60 7.24 -4.09 -12.77
CA THR A 60 7.05 -2.67 -13.12
C THR A 60 5.61 -2.22 -12.87
N LEU A 61 4.61 -3.00 -13.28
CA LEU A 61 3.19 -2.69 -13.02
C LEU A 61 2.87 -2.63 -11.52
N TYR A 62 3.41 -3.57 -10.74
CA TYR A 62 3.24 -3.55 -9.29
C TYR A 62 3.89 -2.31 -8.65
N LEU A 63 5.14 -1.99 -9.02
CA LEU A 63 5.86 -0.84 -8.45
C LEU A 63 5.15 0.48 -8.79
N THR A 64 4.75 0.66 -10.04
CA THR A 64 4.16 1.92 -10.53
C THR A 64 2.74 2.16 -10.06
N LEU A 65 1.91 1.11 -9.92
CA LEU A 65 0.48 1.27 -9.61
C LEU A 65 0.12 0.92 -8.18
N VAL A 66 0.73 -0.10 -7.60
CA VAL A 66 0.37 -0.60 -6.26
C VAL A 66 1.34 -0.07 -5.21
N ARG A 67 2.65 -0.23 -5.41
CA ARG A 67 3.66 0.24 -4.44
C ARG A 67 3.61 1.76 -4.33
N SER A 68 3.50 2.50 -5.43
CA SER A 68 3.34 3.97 -5.40
C SER A 68 2.19 4.46 -4.51
N LYS A 69 1.07 3.73 -4.44
CA LYS A 69 -0.07 4.07 -3.56
C LYS A 69 0.20 3.72 -2.11
N LEU A 70 0.98 2.66 -1.85
CA LEU A 70 1.40 2.27 -0.51
C LEU A 70 2.53 3.14 0.02
N SER A 71 3.37 3.72 -0.84
CA SER A 71 4.46 4.61 -0.44
C SER A 71 4.05 6.09 -0.40
N TYR A 72 2.80 6.41 -0.75
CA TYR A 72 2.30 7.78 -0.69
C TYR A 72 2.06 8.22 0.75
N ALA A 73 2.53 9.43 1.09
CA ALA A 73 2.42 10.04 2.41
C ALA A 73 2.99 9.16 3.55
N THR A 74 3.93 8.25 3.26
CA THR A 74 4.59 7.41 4.27
C THR A 74 5.17 8.24 5.40
N GLU A 75 5.77 9.39 5.13
CA GLU A 75 6.34 10.26 6.17
C GLU A 75 5.32 10.65 7.26
N VAL A 76 4.04 10.76 6.88
CA VAL A 76 2.97 11.20 7.78
C VAL A 76 2.50 10.06 8.69
N TRP A 77 2.44 8.83 8.18
CA TRP A 77 1.91 7.67 8.91
C TRP A 77 2.96 6.59 9.23
N SER A 78 4.21 6.72 8.80
CA SER A 78 5.32 5.78 9.10
C SER A 78 5.61 5.64 10.60
N PRO A 79 5.44 6.67 11.45
CA PRO A 79 5.50 6.51 12.91
C PRO A 79 4.39 5.62 13.48
N ALA A 80 3.40 5.21 12.68
CA ALA A 80 2.29 4.41 13.15
C ALA A 80 2.70 2.96 13.52
N SER A 81 1.85 2.35 14.34
CA SER A 81 2.02 1.03 14.95
C SER A 81 2.58 -0.05 14.00
N SER A 82 3.44 -0.92 14.53
CA SER A 82 4.01 -2.06 13.80
C SER A 82 2.97 -2.94 13.09
N LEU A 83 1.76 -3.02 13.65
CA LEU A 83 0.62 -3.75 13.09
C LEU A 83 0.15 -3.17 11.74
N LEU A 84 0.23 -1.86 11.59
CA LEU A 84 -0.13 -1.14 10.36
C LEU A 84 0.91 -1.42 9.26
N LYS A 85 2.21 -1.36 9.58
CA LYS A 85 3.29 -1.79 8.66
C LYS A 85 3.10 -3.23 8.18
N GLN A 86 2.69 -4.14 9.07
CA GLN A 86 2.40 -5.53 8.70
C GLN A 86 1.22 -5.68 7.72
N LYS A 87 0.16 -4.86 7.83
CA LYS A 87 -0.97 -4.88 6.89
C LYS A 87 -0.51 -4.53 5.47
N ALA A 88 0.34 -3.53 5.32
CA ALA A 88 0.92 -3.14 4.04
C ALA A 88 1.87 -4.23 3.48
N GLU A 89 2.71 -4.81 4.34
CA GLU A 89 3.64 -5.88 3.99
C GLU A 89 2.92 -7.14 3.44
N LYS A 90 1.73 -7.46 3.97
CA LYS A 90 0.88 -8.55 3.44
C LYS A 90 0.48 -8.32 1.98
N ILE A 91 0.42 -7.08 1.50
CA ILE A 91 0.13 -6.76 0.10
C ILE A 91 1.35 -7.07 -0.77
N GLN A 92 2.55 -6.62 -0.36
CA GLN A 92 3.79 -6.95 -1.07
C GLN A 92 4.02 -8.46 -1.14
N ARG A 93 3.80 -9.20 -0.03
CA ARG A 93 3.87 -10.67 -0.01
C ARG A 93 2.94 -11.35 -1.02
N ARG A 94 1.75 -10.79 -1.26
CA ARG A 94 0.79 -11.31 -2.25
C ARG A 94 1.13 -10.89 -3.67
N ALA A 95 1.73 -9.72 -3.85
CA ALA A 95 2.18 -9.22 -5.14
C ALA A 95 3.39 -10.00 -5.64
N THR A 96 4.41 -10.24 -4.82
CA THR A 96 5.60 -11.01 -5.20
C THR A 96 5.28 -12.43 -5.66
N ARG A 97 4.27 -13.08 -5.05
CA ARG A 97 3.78 -14.39 -5.56
C ARG A 97 3.20 -14.29 -6.96
N TRP A 98 2.44 -13.23 -7.23
CA TRP A 98 1.83 -13.02 -8.55
C TRP A 98 2.87 -12.65 -9.60
N ILE A 99 3.86 -11.82 -9.25
CA ILE A 99 4.94 -11.43 -10.14
C ILE A 99 5.76 -12.65 -10.57
N LEU A 100 6.06 -13.57 -9.64
CA LEU A 100 6.84 -14.79 -9.93
C LEU A 100 5.99 -15.99 -10.37
N ARG A 101 4.64 -15.89 -10.34
CA ARG A 101 3.70 -17.00 -10.56
C ARG A 101 3.97 -18.25 -9.70
N VAL A 102 4.41 -18.05 -8.47
CA VAL A 102 4.71 -19.15 -7.53
C VAL A 102 3.52 -19.43 -6.62
N LYS A 103 3.29 -20.70 -6.31
CA LYS A 103 2.24 -21.12 -5.38
C LYS A 103 2.61 -20.80 -3.94
N ALA A 104 1.62 -20.83 -3.05
CA ALA A 104 1.87 -20.67 -1.63
C ALA A 104 2.71 -21.85 -1.11
N GLY A 105 3.86 -21.56 -0.51
CA GLY A 105 4.75 -22.57 0.07
C GLY A 105 5.96 -22.95 -0.79
N GLU A 106 5.97 -22.64 -2.09
CA GLU A 106 7.09 -23.00 -2.99
C GLU A 106 8.37 -22.19 -2.73
N LEU A 107 8.24 -20.91 -2.41
CA LEU A 107 9.37 -20.01 -2.13
C LEU A 107 9.11 -19.18 -0.88
N SER A 108 10.13 -19.05 -0.04
CA SER A 108 10.09 -18.17 1.12
C SER A 108 9.90 -16.71 0.70
N TYR A 109 9.47 -15.85 1.62
CA TYR A 109 9.32 -14.44 1.29
C TYR A 109 10.66 -13.77 0.96
N LYS A 110 11.73 -14.14 1.67
CA LYS A 110 13.07 -13.59 1.48
C LYS A 110 13.63 -13.93 0.09
N GLU A 111 13.52 -15.19 -0.33
CA GLU A 111 13.98 -15.63 -1.66
C GLU A 111 13.24 -14.91 -2.78
N ARG A 112 11.92 -14.72 -2.63
CA ARG A 112 11.11 -13.97 -3.62
C ARG A 112 11.53 -12.51 -3.72
N LEU A 113 11.95 -11.89 -2.62
CA LEU A 113 12.47 -10.53 -2.63
C LEU A 113 13.84 -10.45 -3.30
N GLN A 114 14.72 -11.43 -3.04
CA GLN A 114 16.04 -11.52 -3.69
C GLN A 114 15.91 -11.73 -5.21
N GLN A 115 15.07 -12.65 -5.66
CA GLN A 115 14.83 -12.89 -7.09
C GLN A 115 14.24 -11.67 -7.81
N LEU A 116 13.41 -10.91 -7.11
CA LEU A 116 12.79 -9.72 -7.67
C LEU A 116 13.62 -8.47 -7.47
N ASP A 117 14.77 -8.54 -6.79
CA ASP A 117 15.57 -7.38 -6.39
C ASP A 117 14.70 -6.25 -5.80
N MET A 118 14.03 -6.55 -4.68
CA MET A 118 13.14 -5.63 -3.97
C MET A 118 13.37 -5.67 -2.46
N LEU A 119 13.28 -4.50 -1.83
CA LEU A 119 13.28 -4.38 -0.37
C LEU A 119 11.88 -4.58 0.21
N PRO A 120 11.77 -5.11 1.45
CA PRO A 120 10.49 -5.15 2.16
C PRO A 120 9.92 -3.73 2.32
N LEU A 121 8.59 -3.61 2.36
CA LEU A 121 7.94 -2.31 2.45
C LEU A 121 8.26 -1.59 3.77
N ALA A 122 8.55 -2.38 4.81
CA ALA A 122 8.94 -1.87 6.12
C ALA A 122 10.26 -1.07 6.12
N TYR A 123 11.12 -1.26 5.12
CA TYR A 123 12.40 -0.56 4.96
C TYR A 123 12.35 0.53 3.88
N ASP A 124 11.16 0.81 3.32
CA ASP A 124 10.99 1.88 2.33
C ASP A 124 11.04 3.23 3.08
N ARG A 125 12.25 3.80 3.18
CA ARG A 125 12.62 5.07 3.83
C ARG A 125 12.64 5.06 5.35
N GLU A 126 13.74 4.51 5.88
CA GLU A 126 14.58 5.24 6.84
C GLU A 126 15.79 5.81 6.07
#